data_AF-A0A0J7KLQ2-F1
#
_entry.id   AF-A0A0J7KLQ2-F1
#
_cell.length_a   1.000
_cell.length_b   1.000
_cell.length_c   1.000
_cell.angle_alpha   90.00
_cell.angle_beta   90.00
_cell.angle_gamma   90.00
#
_symmetry.space_group_name_H-M   'P 1'
#
loop_
_entity.id
_entity.type
_entity.pdbx_description
1 polymer ?
#
loop_
_entity_poly.entity_id
_entity_poly.type
_entity_poly.pdbx_seq_one_letter_code
_entity_poly.pdbx_strand_id
1 'polypeptide(L)'
;MFMILKECSEEFAKSLESKAQMRDCIEIKDMFARYSTDIIMSTAFGIKSNCIKEPNNEFRRWGKKVFEDKPFWNALLMFAPQIMDFFSIPTTDRGVTKFFTKMFRDNVEYRQTHNVVRHDFMNLLIQLMEKGYVEAEKDEKDVNDISCK
;
A
#
# COMPACT_ATOMS: atom_id res chain seq x y z
N MET A 1 12.42 3.17 -0.32
CA MET A 1 11.47 2.11 0.10
C MET A 1 12.07 0.95 0.92
N PHE A 2 13.34 0.56 0.75
CA PHE A 2 13.97 -0.56 1.48
C PHE A 2 13.87 -0.46 3.02
N MET A 3 14.09 0.73 3.59
CA MET A 3 14.02 0.92 5.06
C MET A 3 12.64 0.59 5.63
N ILE A 4 11.57 0.98 4.94
CA ILE A 4 10.19 0.67 5.36
C ILE A 4 9.95 -0.84 5.35
N LEU A 5 10.44 -1.53 4.31
CA LEU A 5 10.34 -2.99 4.25
C LEU A 5 11.06 -3.66 5.42
N LYS A 6 12.26 -3.16 5.77
CA LYS A 6 13.03 -3.65 6.92
C LYS A 6 12.26 -3.45 8.23
N GLU A 7 11.73 -2.26 8.47
CA GLU A 7 10.94 -1.94 9.67
C GLU A 7 9.70 -2.85 9.79
N CYS A 8 8.92 -3.00 8.71
CA CYS A 8 7.77 -3.91 8.71
C CYS A 8 8.19 -5.37 8.96
N SER A 9 9.35 -5.79 8.43
CA SER A 9 9.87 -7.15 8.61
C SER A 9 10.28 -7.42 10.06
N GLU A 10 10.87 -6.44 10.73
CA GLU A 10 11.22 -6.54 12.15
C GLU A 10 9.96 -6.63 13.03
N GLU A 11 8.92 -5.85 12.72
CA GLU A 11 7.63 -5.95 13.42
C GLU A 11 6.94 -7.30 13.17
N PHE A 12 7.03 -7.83 11.95
CA PHE A 12 6.51 -9.14 11.59
C PHE A 12 7.23 -10.27 12.33
N ALA A 13 8.56 -10.24 12.36
CA ALA A 13 9.37 -11.22 13.07
C ALA A 13 9.05 -11.26 14.57
N LYS A 14 8.93 -10.08 15.22
CA LYS A 14 8.51 -9.97 16.62
C LYS A 14 7.12 -10.57 16.86
N SER A 15 6.18 -10.34 15.95
CA SER A 15 4.83 -10.92 16.05
C SER A 15 4.85 -12.45 15.97
N LEU A 16 5.65 -13.01 15.06
CA LEU A 16 5.81 -14.47 14.92
C LEU A 16 6.50 -15.09 16.13
N GLU A 17 7.53 -14.45 16.68
CA GLU A 17 8.21 -14.91 17.89
C GLU A 17 7.27 -14.99 19.09
N SER A 18 6.45 -13.95 19.31
CA SER A 18 5.44 -13.94 20.37
C SER A 18 4.43 -15.08 20.20
N LYS A 19 3.97 -15.35 18.98
CA LYS A 19 3.05 -16.47 18.69
C LYS A 19 3.70 -17.84 18.89
N ALA A 20 4.98 -17.98 18.51
CA ALA A 20 5.74 -19.20 18.70
C ALA A 20 5.94 -19.53 20.18
N GLN A 21 6.21 -18.52 21.02
CA GLN A 21 6.32 -18.67 22.47
C GLN A 21 5.02 -19.18 23.09
N MET A 22 3.87 -18.73 22.59
CA MET A 22 2.55 -19.19 23.02
C MET A 22 2.17 -20.57 22.48
N ARG A 23 2.96 -21.13 21.54
CA ARG A 23 2.65 -22.35 20.78
C ARG A 23 1.30 -22.29 20.06
N ASP A 24 0.91 -21.09 19.62
CA ASP A 24 -0.32 -20.87 18.89
C ASP A 24 -0.22 -21.41 17.45
N CYS A 25 -1.29 -22.03 16.96
CA CYS A 25 -1.43 -22.29 15.53
C CYS A 25 -1.57 -20.95 14.78
N ILE A 26 -0.79 -20.78 13.71
CA ILE A 26 -0.82 -19.56 12.90
C ILE A 26 -1.39 -19.85 11.51
N GLU A 27 -2.28 -18.98 11.04
CA GLU A 27 -2.69 -18.96 9.64
C GLU A 27 -1.67 -18.15 8.84
N ILE A 28 -0.71 -18.82 8.22
CA ILE A 28 0.41 -18.17 7.54
C ILE A 28 -0.05 -17.20 6.44
N LYS A 29 -1.12 -17.56 5.71
CA LYS A 29 -1.71 -16.73 4.66
C LYS A 29 -2.19 -15.38 5.21
N ASP A 30 -2.89 -15.40 6.35
CA ASP A 30 -3.39 -14.17 6.95
C ASP A 30 -2.26 -13.33 7.57
N MET A 31 -1.26 -13.97 8.19
CA MET A 31 -0.08 -13.29 8.72
C MET A 31 0.68 -12.54 7.62
N PHE A 32 0.95 -13.17 6.48
CA PHE A 32 1.59 -12.51 5.35
C PHE A 32 0.70 -11.44 4.72
N ALA A 33 -0.62 -11.65 4.65
CA ALA A 33 -1.55 -10.64 4.13
C ALA A 33 -1.55 -9.36 4.98
N ARG A 34 -1.45 -9.48 6.31
CA ARG A 34 -1.30 -8.34 7.23
C ARG A 34 0.04 -7.62 7.01
N TYR A 35 1.13 -8.38 6.92
CA TYR A 35 2.46 -7.85 6.64
C TYR A 35 2.54 -7.11 5.30
N SER A 36 2.02 -7.68 4.22
CA SER A 36 2.00 -7.04 2.91
C SER A 36 1.13 -5.77 2.90
N THR A 37 0.03 -5.78 3.67
CA THR A 37 -0.81 -4.58 3.85
C THR A 37 -0.01 -3.48 4.55
N ASP A 38 0.73 -3.77 5.62
CA ASP A 38 1.56 -2.78 6.30
C ASP A 38 2.67 -2.20 5.42
N ILE A 39 3.29 -3.04 4.59
CA ILE A 39 4.28 -2.58 3.61
C ILE A 39 3.65 -1.61 2.62
N ILE A 40 2.57 -1.99 1.94
CA ILE A 40 2.00 -1.16 0.89
C ILE A 40 1.42 0.14 1.45
N MET A 41 0.77 0.08 2.63
CA MET A 41 0.26 1.28 3.29
C MET A 41 1.38 2.24 3.68
N SER A 42 2.51 1.72 4.17
CA SER A 42 3.64 2.55 4.59
C SER A 42 4.46 3.08 3.41
N THR A 43 4.70 2.26 2.39
CA THR A 43 5.53 2.61 1.22
C THR A 43 4.76 3.42 0.19
N ALA A 44 3.51 3.06 -0.09
CA ALA A 44 2.73 3.71 -1.14
C ALA A 44 2.01 4.95 -0.61
N PHE A 45 1.35 4.85 0.56
CA PHE A 45 0.51 5.92 1.10
C PHE A 45 1.17 6.73 2.22
N GLY A 46 2.33 6.28 2.73
CA GLY A 46 2.98 6.90 3.88
C GLY A 46 2.20 6.71 5.19
N ILE A 47 1.35 5.69 5.30
CA ILE A 47 0.49 5.45 6.46
C ILE A 47 0.97 4.21 7.20
N LYS A 48 1.23 4.33 8.51
CA LYS A 48 1.54 3.20 9.37
C LYS A 48 0.24 2.53 9.82
N SER A 49 -0.17 1.47 9.11
CA SER A 49 -1.46 0.81 9.34
C SER A 49 -1.51 -0.15 10.53
N ASN A 50 -0.37 -0.68 11.00
CA ASN A 50 -0.28 -1.63 12.12
C ASN A 50 -1.15 -2.91 11.97
N CYS A 51 -1.46 -3.34 10.75
CA CYS A 51 -2.22 -4.56 10.44
C CYS A 51 -1.57 -5.83 11.00
N ILE A 52 -0.24 -5.88 11.17
CA ILE A 52 0.45 -7.01 11.79
C ILE A 52 -0.07 -7.24 13.22
N LYS A 53 -0.26 -6.15 13.99
CA LYS A 53 -0.71 -6.18 15.39
C LYS A 53 -2.22 -6.18 15.53
N GLU A 54 -2.93 -5.57 14.58
CA GLU A 54 -4.39 -5.39 14.60
C GLU A 54 -5.07 -6.23 13.51
N PRO A 55 -5.54 -7.45 13.83
CA PRO A 55 -6.20 -8.34 12.86
C PRO A 55 -7.39 -7.72 12.12
N ASN A 56 -8.17 -6.90 12.83
CA ASN A 56 -9.44 -6.33 12.36
C ASN A 56 -9.28 -4.90 11.81
N ASN A 57 -8.06 -4.55 11.42
CA ASN A 57 -7.76 -3.23 10.90
C ASN A 57 -8.53 -2.95 9.59
N GLU A 58 -8.99 -1.71 9.41
CA GLU A 58 -9.79 -1.32 8.25
C GLU A 58 -9.04 -1.50 6.92
N PHE A 59 -7.72 -1.27 6.91
CA PHE A 59 -6.88 -1.45 5.72
C PHE A 59 -6.82 -2.93 5.33
N ARG A 60 -6.72 -3.83 6.32
CA ARG A 60 -6.78 -5.28 6.10
C ARG A 60 -8.15 -5.71 5.58
N ARG A 61 -9.23 -5.15 6.11
CA ARG A 61 -10.61 -5.45 5.67
C ARG A 61 -10.83 -5.05 4.21
N TRP A 62 -10.51 -3.80 3.86
CA TRP A 62 -10.65 -3.31 2.49
C TRP A 62 -9.67 -4.00 1.53
N GLY A 63 -8.43 -4.27 1.98
CA GLY A 63 -7.46 -5.06 1.23
C GLY A 63 -7.95 -6.48 0.94
N LYS A 64 -8.61 -7.14 1.91
CA LYS A 64 -9.24 -8.45 1.67
C LYS A 64 -10.33 -8.37 0.61
N LYS A 65 -11.13 -7.29 0.63
CA LYS A 65 -12.22 -7.07 -0.31
C LYS A 65 -11.75 -6.82 -1.75
N VAL A 66 -10.53 -6.32 -1.94
CA VAL A 66 -9.90 -6.20 -3.27
C VAL A 66 -9.70 -7.58 -3.91
N PHE A 67 -9.30 -8.57 -3.11
CA PHE A 67 -9.05 -9.95 -3.56
C PHE A 67 -10.24 -10.88 -3.31
N GLU A 68 -11.43 -10.34 -3.08
CA GLU A 68 -12.63 -11.15 -2.90
C GLU A 68 -13.05 -11.74 -4.25
N ASP A 69 -13.10 -13.07 -4.32
CA ASP A 69 -13.43 -13.77 -5.55
C ASP A 69 -14.87 -13.48 -5.97
N LYS A 70 -15.02 -13.01 -7.21
CA LYS A 70 -16.31 -12.73 -7.84
C LYS A 70 -16.45 -13.60 -9.08
N PRO A 71 -16.74 -14.90 -8.94
CA PRO A 71 -16.65 -15.87 -10.04
C PRO A 71 -17.50 -15.47 -11.24
N PHE A 72 -18.71 -14.93 -11.00
CA PHE A 72 -19.58 -14.43 -12.06
C PHE A 72 -18.96 -13.25 -12.82
N TRP A 73 -18.49 -12.23 -12.11
CA TRP A 73 -17.87 -11.04 -12.72
C TRP A 73 -16.55 -11.37 -13.41
N ASN A 74 -15.75 -12.27 -12.83
CA ASN A 74 -14.51 -12.73 -13.41
C ASN A 74 -14.74 -13.53 -14.70
N ALA A 75 -15.75 -14.39 -14.72
CA ALA A 75 -16.16 -15.11 -15.94
C ALA A 75 -16.67 -14.13 -17.01
N LEU A 76 -17.50 -13.15 -16.62
CA LEU A 76 -18.01 -12.15 -17.55
C LEU A 76 -16.89 -11.30 -18.16
N LEU A 77 -15.91 -10.89 -17.34
CA LEU A 77 -14.71 -10.18 -17.80
C LEU A 77 -13.86 -11.03 -18.75
N MET A 78 -13.76 -12.34 -18.52
CA MET A 78 -12.95 -13.25 -19.33
C MET A 78 -13.63 -13.60 -20.68
N PHE A 79 -14.94 -13.87 -20.67
CA PHE A 79 -15.65 -14.39 -21.84
C PHE A 79 -16.41 -13.33 -22.63
N ALA A 80 -16.76 -12.20 -22.02
CA ALA A 80 -17.51 -11.12 -22.68
C ALA A 80 -17.08 -9.72 -22.19
N PRO A 81 -15.79 -9.34 -22.38
CA PRO A 81 -15.29 -8.03 -21.95
C PRO A 81 -16.06 -6.87 -22.63
N GLN A 82 -16.51 -7.06 -23.86
CA GLN A 82 -17.31 -6.07 -24.60
C GLN A 82 -18.62 -5.70 -23.88
N ILE A 83 -19.23 -6.64 -23.15
CA ILE A 83 -20.45 -6.39 -22.36
C ILE A 83 -20.10 -5.53 -21.14
N MET A 84 -18.99 -5.84 -20.46
CA MET A 84 -18.52 -5.07 -19.31
C MET A 84 -18.25 -3.61 -19.69
N ASP A 85 -17.57 -3.40 -20.83
CA ASP A 85 -17.26 -2.07 -21.34
C ASP A 85 -18.52 -1.32 -21.76
N PHE A 86 -19.42 -1.97 -22.50
CA PHE A 86 -20.67 -1.35 -22.96
C PHE A 86 -21.55 -0.88 -21.80
N PHE A 87 -21.68 -1.69 -20.74
CA PHE A 87 -22.46 -1.33 -19.56
C PHE A 87 -21.68 -0.54 -18.50
N SER A 88 -20.40 -0.20 -18.77
CA SER A 88 -19.52 0.52 -17.84
C SER A 88 -19.50 -0.10 -16.44
N ILE A 89 -19.46 -1.44 -16.39
CA ILE A 89 -19.52 -2.16 -15.12
C ILE A 89 -18.12 -2.12 -14.49
N PRO A 90 -17.98 -1.58 -13.27
CA PRO A 90 -16.68 -1.54 -12.61
C PRO A 90 -16.22 -2.95 -12.23
N THR A 91 -14.99 -3.30 -12.58
CA THR A 91 -14.33 -4.55 -12.21
C THR A 91 -14.09 -4.63 -10.69
N THR A 92 -13.79 -3.49 -10.08
CA THR A 92 -13.56 -3.35 -8.64
C THR A 92 -14.85 -3.05 -7.89
N ASP A 93 -14.96 -3.55 -6.66
CA ASP A 93 -16.06 -3.18 -5.76
C ASP A 93 -16.14 -1.66 -5.54
N ARG A 94 -17.33 -1.07 -5.70
CA ARG A 94 -17.53 0.38 -5.54
C ARG A 94 -17.10 0.89 -4.16
N GLY A 95 -17.26 0.08 -3.11
CA GLY A 95 -16.82 0.42 -1.75
C GLY A 95 -15.30 0.48 -1.64
N VAL A 96 -14.61 -0.48 -2.25
CA VAL A 96 -13.14 -0.50 -2.35
C VAL A 96 -12.63 0.74 -3.06
N THR A 97 -13.18 1.04 -4.24
CA THR A 97 -12.82 2.26 -5.00
C THR A 97 -13.05 3.50 -4.15
N LYS A 98 -14.23 3.65 -3.53
CA LYS A 98 -14.55 4.80 -2.68
C LYS A 98 -13.56 4.95 -1.52
N PHE A 99 -13.18 3.86 -0.87
CA PHE A 99 -12.25 3.89 0.26
C PHE A 99 -10.85 4.35 -0.15
N PHE A 100 -10.23 3.68 -1.13
CA PHE A 100 -8.86 4.00 -1.54
C PHE A 100 -8.77 5.36 -2.26
N THR A 101 -9.79 5.75 -3.05
CA THR A 101 -9.83 7.08 -3.65
C THR A 101 -9.98 8.18 -2.60
N LYS A 102 -10.84 7.97 -1.58
CA LYS A 102 -10.96 8.93 -0.47
C LYS A 102 -9.63 9.06 0.28
N MET A 103 -9.04 7.93 0.65
CA MET A 103 -7.75 7.91 1.35
C MET A 103 -6.66 8.64 0.55
N PHE A 104 -6.55 8.40 -0.75
CA PHE A 104 -5.61 9.11 -1.61
C PHE A 104 -5.85 10.61 -1.59
N ARG A 105 -7.10 11.06 -1.79
CA ARG A 105 -7.46 12.49 -1.78
C ARG A 105 -7.14 13.15 -0.45
N ASP A 106 -7.56 12.54 0.65
CA ASP A 106 -7.30 13.04 2.00
C ASP A 106 -5.79 13.16 2.27
N ASN A 107 -4.99 12.21 1.77
CA ASN A 107 -3.54 12.22 1.94
C ASN A 107 -2.86 13.32 1.11
N VAL A 108 -3.28 13.52 -0.15
CA VAL A 108 -2.79 14.63 -0.98
C VAL A 108 -3.13 15.97 -0.32
N GLU A 109 -4.40 16.17 0.05
CA GLU A 109 -4.87 17.40 0.69
C GLU A 109 -4.10 17.69 1.98
N TYR A 110 -3.97 16.70 2.86
CA TYR A 110 -3.23 16.83 4.10
C TYR A 110 -1.78 17.29 3.87
N ARG A 111 -1.08 16.67 2.90
CA ARG A 111 0.32 17.00 2.61
C ARG A 111 0.48 18.40 2.02
N GLN A 112 -0.42 18.79 1.11
CA GLN A 112 -0.39 20.13 0.51
C GLN A 112 -0.70 21.21 1.54
N THR A 113 -1.70 21.01 2.42
CA THR A 113 -2.05 21.98 3.46
C THR A 113 -0.95 22.13 4.52
N HIS A 114 -0.28 21.04 4.89
CA HIS A 114 0.73 21.04 5.96
C HIS A 114 2.18 21.10 5.46
N ASN A 115 2.40 21.23 4.15
CA ASN A 115 3.73 21.22 3.51
C ASN A 115 4.57 20.00 3.91
N VAL A 116 3.94 18.82 4.00
CA VAL A 116 4.62 17.58 4.37
C VAL A 116 5.26 16.94 3.15
N VAL A 117 6.58 16.87 3.15
CA VAL A 117 7.37 16.17 2.12
C VAL A 117 7.92 14.88 2.70
N ARG A 118 7.58 13.75 2.09
CA ARG A 118 8.09 12.42 2.44
C ARG A 118 8.49 11.71 1.16
N HIS A 119 9.69 11.13 1.10
CA HIS A 119 10.18 10.41 -0.08
C HIS A 119 9.52 9.03 -0.22
N ASP A 120 8.24 9.04 -0.60
CA ASP A 120 7.40 7.86 -0.84
C ASP A 120 6.61 8.00 -2.15
N PHE A 121 5.83 6.98 -2.50
CA PHE A 121 5.10 6.97 -3.78
C PHE A 121 4.07 8.10 -3.91
N MET A 122 3.37 8.48 -2.82
CA MET A 122 2.46 9.63 -2.84
C MET A 122 3.17 10.90 -3.28
N ASN A 123 4.39 11.14 -2.78
CA ASN A 123 5.14 12.34 -3.14
C ASN A 123 5.54 12.34 -4.62
N LEU A 124 5.86 11.17 -5.19
CA LEU A 124 6.10 11.06 -6.64
C LEU A 124 4.83 11.39 -7.44
N LEU A 125 3.67 10.92 -6.98
CA LEU A 125 2.38 11.24 -7.62
C LEU A 125 2.03 12.72 -7.52
N ILE A 126 2.24 13.35 -6.35
CA ILE A 126 2.00 14.79 -6.16
C ILE A 126 2.92 15.61 -7.08
N GLN A 127 4.22 15.27 -7.16
CA GLN A 127 5.13 15.91 -8.11
C GLN A 127 4.66 15.79 -9.55
N LEU A 128 4.21 14.59 -9.96
CA LEU A 128 3.69 14.37 -11.29
C LEU A 128 2.43 15.21 -11.57
N MET A 129 1.53 15.35 -10.58
CA MET A 129 0.31 16.16 -10.69
C MET A 129 0.60 17.66 -10.78
N GLU A 130 1.59 18.16 -10.05
CA GLU A 130 1.90 19.60 -9.96
C GLU A 130 2.86 20.08 -11.04
N LYS A 131 3.89 19.28 -11.34
CA LYS A 131 5.00 19.65 -12.24
C LYS A 131 4.91 18.98 -13.60
N GLY A 132 4.18 17.87 -13.73
CA GLY A 132 4.14 17.04 -14.94
C GLY A 132 5.33 16.10 -15.11
N TYR A 133 6.26 16.07 -14.15
CA TYR A 133 7.40 15.15 -14.11
C TYR A 133 7.79 14.84 -12.66
N VAL A 134 8.59 13.80 -12.48
CA VAL A 134 9.14 13.39 -11.17
C VAL A 134 10.61 13.75 -11.14
N GLU A 135 11.06 14.44 -10.09
CA GLU A 135 12.48 14.74 -9.90
C GLU A 135 13.24 13.46 -9.54
N ALA A 136 14.38 13.23 -10.21
CA ALA A 136 15.25 12.11 -9.86
C ALA A 136 15.80 12.33 -8.44
N GLU A 137 15.77 11.27 -7.62
CA GLU A 137 16.47 11.29 -6.34
C GLU A 137 17.96 11.53 -6.63
N LYS A 138 18.52 12.61 -6.07
CA LYS A 138 19.97 12.80 -6.06
C LYS A 138 20.52 11.77 -5.08
N ASP A 139 21.17 10.72 -5.59
CA ASP A 139 21.90 9.79 -4.76
C ASP A 139 22.96 10.58 -3.96
N GLU A 140 22.88 10.51 -2.62
CA GLU A 140 23.87 11.09 -1.68
C GLU A 140 25.28 10.46 -1.80
N LYS A 141 25.56 9.69 -2.87
CA LYS A 141 26.86 9.08 -3.12
C LYS A 141 27.88 10.02 -3.76
N ASP A 142 27.48 11.18 -4.27
CA ASP A 142 28.40 12.14 -4.90
C ASP A 142 29.02 13.17 -3.93
N VAL A 143 28.65 13.20 -2.65
CA VAL A 143 29.21 14.17 -1.68
C VAL A 143 30.47 13.66 -0.97
N ASN A 144 30.69 12.34 -0.91
CA ASN A 144 31.82 11.77 -0.18
C ASN A 144 33.10 11.56 -1.02
N ASP A 145 33.07 11.78 -2.34
CA ASP A 145 34.24 11.63 -3.22
C ASP A 145 34.97 12.94 -3.56
N ILE A 146 34.53 14.08 -3.00
CA ILE A 146 35.17 15.40 -3.24
C ILE A 146 36.02 15.88 -2.04
N SER A 147 36.01 15.18 -0.89
CA SER A 147 36.81 15.57 0.29
C SER A 147 38.16 14.82 0.44
N CYS A 148 38.51 13.96 -0.52
CA CYS A 148 39.84 13.33 -0.55
C CYS A 148 40.34 13.21 -1.99
N LYS A 149 40.82 14.31 -2.55
CA LYS A 149 41.98 14.37 -3.45
C LYS A 149 42.52 15.78 -3.56
#